data_AF-A0ABC9BW67-F1
#
_entry.id   AF-A0ABC9BW67-F1
#
_cell.length_a   1.000
_cell.length_b   1.000
_cell.length_c   1.000
_cell.angle_alpha   90.00
_cell.angle_beta   90.00
_cell.angle_gamma   90.00
#
_symmetry.space_group_name_H-M   'P 1'
#
loop_
_entity.id
_entity.type
_entity.pdbx_description
1 polymer ?
#
loop_
_entity_poly.entity_id
_entity_poly.type
_entity_poly.pdbx_seq_one_letter_code
_entity_poly.pdbx_strand_id
1 'polypeptide(L)'
;MSNVTVCVRFRPLSHKERKANGDNVCFRKLDSESFVVKDEREEDVIFSFDKVFYEDAQQSDVYNFLAVPIVSDAINGINGTIITYGQTGAGKTYSMEGPSILHCNEQKTGLVQRLVDELFVCLRSSASTWTVKLSMVEIYLEKVRDLLDLSKDNLQIKESKTQGIYIAGATEISIVNSSDALENLSQGIANRAVGETQMNLASSRSHCLYIFSVQHGSTSDERVKVGKIILVDLAGSEKVEKTGAEGRVLDEAKTINKSLSALGNVINALTTGKQNHVPFRDSKLTRILQDALGGNSRAALLCCCSPSPSNAPESLSTLRFGTRTKLIKASPKSIPEVVDNVKKPILGTLDQDDLRDRILSKLRLSLKEEDVDLLEELFLQEGIIFDPNSIADVDLACQDTASEEISLLMQAVEELKGTVEEVAVVIVVQMYTCLTWPSRLQGANSHCTLQLTDENEKLRHELEVAQEIAAQAQLAAAAAAAAGAEARSRTLLGFVPAALLRPFGFVPD
;
A
#
# COMPACT_ATOMS: atom_id res chain seq x y z
N MET A 1 -31.57 -1.01 -14.36
CA MET A 1 -30.79 -1.48 -13.19
C MET A 1 -29.63 -2.28 -13.73
N SER A 2 -28.41 -1.93 -13.36
CA SER A 2 -27.21 -2.69 -13.72
C SER A 2 -26.96 -3.75 -12.65
N ASN A 3 -26.53 -4.94 -13.05
CA ASN A 3 -26.07 -5.93 -12.07
C ASN A 3 -24.71 -5.50 -11.51
N VAL A 4 -24.37 -5.95 -10.30
CA VAL A 4 -23.00 -5.85 -9.78
C VAL A 4 -22.08 -6.65 -10.71
N THR A 5 -21.00 -6.01 -11.17
CA THR A 5 -19.98 -6.70 -11.98
C THR A 5 -19.17 -7.62 -11.07
N VAL A 6 -19.05 -8.90 -11.39
CA VAL A 6 -18.31 -9.86 -10.59
C VAL A 6 -17.26 -10.55 -11.45
N CYS A 7 -16.00 -10.41 -11.04
CA CYS A 7 -14.86 -11.05 -11.67
C CYS A 7 -14.18 -12.00 -10.69
N VAL A 8 -13.48 -13.00 -11.23
CA VAL A 8 -12.65 -13.92 -10.45
C VAL A 8 -11.20 -13.71 -10.83
N ARG A 9 -10.30 -13.74 -9.84
CA ARG A 9 -8.85 -13.74 -10.04
C ARG A 9 -8.22 -14.93 -9.34
N PHE A 10 -7.65 -15.83 -10.12
CA PHE A 10 -6.73 -16.85 -9.63
C PHE A 10 -5.31 -16.32 -9.69
N ARG A 11 -4.67 -16.15 -8.53
CA ARG A 11 -3.23 -15.84 -8.50
C ARG A 11 -2.40 -17.07 -8.90
N PRO A 12 -1.11 -16.91 -9.26
CA PRO A 12 -0.20 -18.04 -9.40
C PRO A 12 -0.06 -18.85 -8.10
N LEU A 13 0.29 -20.14 -8.21
CA LEU A 13 0.63 -20.98 -7.06
C LEU A 13 1.85 -20.40 -6.32
N SER A 14 1.73 -20.29 -4.99
CA SER A 14 2.82 -19.84 -4.12
C SER A 14 3.87 -20.96 -3.95
N HIS A 15 5.07 -20.59 -3.52
CA HIS A 15 6.13 -21.56 -3.27
C HIS A 15 5.73 -22.66 -2.26
N LYS A 16 4.98 -22.29 -1.20
CA LYS A 16 4.47 -23.23 -0.19
C LYS A 16 3.46 -24.21 -0.80
N GLU A 17 2.56 -23.73 -1.66
CA GLU A 17 1.56 -24.58 -2.33
C GLU A 17 2.20 -25.50 -3.36
N ARG A 18 3.17 -25.01 -4.15
CA ARG A 18 3.92 -25.85 -5.10
C ARG A 18 4.69 -26.96 -4.39
N LYS A 19 5.29 -26.66 -3.23
CA LYS A 19 5.99 -27.66 -2.42
C LYS A 19 5.05 -28.74 -1.88
N ALA A 20 3.81 -28.39 -1.55
CA ALA A 20 2.84 -29.32 -0.97
C ALA A 20 2.10 -30.17 -2.02
N ASN A 21 1.77 -29.59 -3.18
CA ASN A 21 0.85 -30.20 -4.15
C ASN A 21 1.40 -30.24 -5.59
N GLY A 22 2.65 -29.82 -5.82
CA GLY A 22 3.21 -29.62 -7.15
C GLY A 22 2.52 -28.48 -7.90
N ASP A 23 2.51 -28.55 -9.23
CA ASP A 23 1.83 -27.58 -10.09
C ASP A 23 0.33 -27.86 -10.28
N ASN A 24 -0.25 -28.72 -9.43
CA ASN A 24 -1.66 -29.06 -9.49
C ASN A 24 -2.52 -27.87 -9.08
N VAL A 25 -3.56 -27.59 -9.88
CA VAL A 25 -4.56 -26.55 -9.62
C VAL A 25 -5.94 -27.14 -9.38
N CYS A 26 -6.79 -26.44 -8.64
CA CYS A 26 -8.13 -26.89 -8.24
C CYS A 26 -9.23 -26.59 -9.27
N PHE A 27 -8.90 -25.99 -10.41
CA PHE A 27 -9.85 -25.63 -11.45
C PHE A 27 -9.37 -26.06 -12.84
N ARG A 28 -10.31 -26.22 -13.77
CA ARG A 28 -10.05 -26.42 -15.20
C ARG A 28 -10.60 -25.24 -15.98
N LYS A 29 -9.71 -24.44 -16.56
CA LYS A 29 -10.04 -23.29 -17.43
C LYS A 29 -10.86 -23.75 -18.63
N LEU A 30 -11.98 -23.06 -18.89
CA LEU A 30 -12.75 -23.24 -20.13
C LEU A 30 -12.50 -22.06 -21.07
N ASP A 31 -12.73 -20.84 -20.58
CA ASP A 31 -12.55 -19.60 -21.34
C ASP A 31 -12.28 -18.41 -20.39
N SER A 32 -12.45 -17.17 -20.87
CA SER A 32 -12.20 -15.95 -20.08
C SER A 32 -13.35 -15.54 -19.15
N GLU A 33 -14.43 -16.29 -19.11
CA GLU A 33 -15.64 -16.05 -18.32
C GLU A 33 -16.04 -17.28 -17.49
N SER A 34 -15.59 -18.48 -17.87
CA SER A 34 -16.01 -19.74 -17.28
C SER A 34 -14.87 -20.73 -17.00
N PHE A 35 -15.08 -21.57 -15.98
CA PHE A 35 -14.17 -22.63 -15.56
C PHE A 35 -14.92 -23.70 -14.76
N VAL A 36 -14.29 -24.86 -14.59
CA VAL A 36 -14.81 -25.99 -13.81
C VAL A 36 -14.02 -26.14 -12.51
N VAL A 37 -14.72 -26.40 -11.41
CA VAL A 37 -14.14 -26.70 -10.09
C VAL A 37 -14.89 -27.91 -9.55
N LYS A 38 -14.21 -28.73 -8.76
CA LYS A 38 -14.88 -29.79 -8.01
C LYS A 38 -15.54 -29.25 -6.75
N ASP A 39 -16.76 -29.68 -6.48
CA ASP A 39 -17.45 -29.36 -5.24
C ASP A 39 -17.07 -30.32 -4.09
N GLU A 40 -17.72 -30.20 -2.93
CA GLU A 40 -17.45 -31.06 -1.77
C GLU A 40 -17.81 -32.54 -2.01
N ARG A 41 -18.57 -32.86 -3.07
CA ARG A 41 -18.95 -34.22 -3.47
C ARG A 41 -18.06 -34.75 -4.60
N GLU A 42 -16.98 -34.03 -4.93
CA GLU A 42 -16.11 -34.32 -6.08
C GLU A 42 -16.84 -34.27 -7.43
N GLU A 43 -17.97 -33.56 -7.51
CA GLU A 43 -18.70 -33.34 -8.75
C GLU A 43 -18.19 -32.09 -9.47
N ASP A 44 -18.07 -32.17 -10.80
CA ASP A 44 -17.67 -31.04 -11.63
C ASP A 44 -18.78 -29.97 -11.66
N VAL A 45 -18.47 -28.78 -11.15
CA VAL A 45 -19.37 -27.62 -11.17
C VAL A 45 -18.77 -26.53 -12.05
N ILE A 46 -19.56 -26.06 -13.01
CA ILE A 46 -19.17 -24.95 -13.90
C ILE A 46 -19.60 -23.63 -13.25
N PHE A 47 -18.65 -22.70 -13.13
CA PHE A 47 -18.93 -21.32 -12.76
C PHE A 47 -18.75 -20.40 -13.96
N SER A 48 -19.55 -19.33 -14.02
CA SER A 48 -19.46 -18.28 -15.04
C SER A 48 -19.61 -16.89 -14.40
N PHE A 49 -18.68 -16.00 -14.73
CA PHE A 49 -18.54 -14.65 -14.21
C PHE A 49 -18.36 -13.64 -15.35
N ASP A 50 -18.32 -12.34 -15.04
CA ASP A 50 -18.16 -11.31 -16.07
C ASP A 50 -16.74 -11.28 -16.65
N LYS A 51 -15.75 -11.71 -15.85
CA LYS A 51 -14.38 -12.02 -16.31
C LYS A 51 -13.68 -12.95 -15.32
N VAL A 52 -12.79 -13.79 -15.84
CA VAL A 52 -11.89 -14.65 -15.06
C VAL A 52 -10.44 -14.34 -15.46
N PHE A 53 -9.69 -13.85 -14.49
CA PHE A 53 -8.25 -13.57 -14.58
C PHE A 53 -7.49 -14.78 -14.03
N TYR A 54 -6.68 -15.41 -14.88
CA TYR A 54 -5.86 -16.55 -14.50
C TYR A 54 -4.43 -16.10 -14.16
N GLU A 55 -3.51 -17.04 -14.00
CA GLU A 55 -2.13 -16.78 -13.54
C GLU A 55 -1.32 -15.85 -14.46
N ASP A 56 -1.70 -15.76 -15.73
CA ASP A 56 -1.10 -14.93 -16.77
C ASP A 56 -1.61 -13.49 -16.78
N ALA A 57 -2.71 -13.20 -16.07
CA ALA A 57 -3.33 -11.88 -16.07
C ALA A 57 -2.50 -10.83 -15.33
N GLN A 58 -2.25 -9.71 -15.99
CA GLN A 58 -1.53 -8.58 -15.43
C GLN A 58 -2.44 -7.70 -14.56
N GLN A 59 -1.84 -6.81 -13.76
CA GLN A 59 -2.61 -5.86 -12.97
C GLN A 59 -3.38 -4.86 -13.85
N SER A 60 -2.80 -4.49 -14.98
CA SER A 60 -3.42 -3.62 -16.00
C SER A 60 -4.71 -4.24 -16.56
N ASP A 61 -4.74 -5.55 -16.81
CA ASP A 61 -5.94 -6.25 -17.30
C ASP A 61 -7.10 -6.15 -16.30
N VAL A 62 -6.79 -6.36 -15.01
CA VAL A 62 -7.77 -6.25 -13.92
C VAL A 62 -8.28 -4.81 -13.80
N TYR A 63 -7.37 -3.84 -13.87
CA TYR A 63 -7.69 -2.42 -13.80
C TYR A 63 -8.58 -1.96 -14.96
N ASN A 64 -8.18 -2.26 -16.19
CA ASN A 64 -8.88 -1.85 -17.41
C ASN A 64 -10.33 -2.36 -17.45
N PHE A 65 -10.56 -3.58 -16.95
CA PHE A 65 -11.90 -4.15 -16.93
C PHE A 65 -12.76 -3.62 -15.78
N LEU A 66 -12.21 -3.50 -14.57
CA LEU A 66 -12.98 -3.17 -13.36
C LEU A 66 -13.07 -1.68 -13.08
N ALA A 67 -11.93 -0.97 -13.15
CA ALA A 67 -11.78 0.36 -12.61
C ALA A 67 -12.08 1.47 -13.62
N VAL A 68 -11.64 1.33 -14.88
CA VAL A 68 -11.86 2.34 -15.93
C VAL A 68 -13.34 2.77 -16.04
N PRO A 69 -14.34 1.85 -16.07
CA PRO A 69 -15.74 2.26 -16.12
C PRO A 69 -16.20 3.02 -14.87
N ILE A 70 -15.64 2.69 -13.70
CA ILE A 70 -15.96 3.32 -12.41
C ILE A 70 -15.32 4.72 -12.31
N VAL A 71 -14.08 4.88 -12.77
CA VAL A 71 -13.39 6.18 -12.81
C VAL A 71 -14.14 7.14 -13.73
N SER A 72 -14.49 6.70 -14.94
CA SER A 72 -15.30 7.47 -15.88
C SER A 72 -16.65 7.87 -15.28
N ASP A 73 -17.34 6.95 -14.60
CA ASP A 73 -18.61 7.24 -13.92
C ASP A 73 -18.46 8.28 -12.81
N ALA A 74 -17.42 8.16 -11.98
CA ALA A 74 -17.14 9.08 -10.87
C ALA A 74 -16.84 10.50 -11.33
N ILE A 75 -16.07 10.67 -12.40
CA ILE A 75 -15.84 11.99 -13.01
C ILE A 75 -17.16 12.61 -13.49
N ASN A 76 -18.11 11.77 -13.93
CA ASN A 76 -19.45 12.20 -14.32
C ASN A 76 -20.44 12.33 -13.15
N GLY A 77 -19.98 12.21 -11.91
CA GLY A 77 -20.79 12.36 -10.71
C GLY A 77 -21.63 11.14 -10.36
N ILE A 78 -21.22 9.94 -10.77
CA ILE A 78 -21.85 8.66 -10.41
C ILE A 78 -20.93 7.93 -9.43
N ASN A 79 -21.47 7.47 -8.30
CA ASN A 79 -20.65 6.75 -7.33
C ASN A 79 -20.22 5.38 -7.88
N GLY A 80 -19.02 4.94 -7.52
CA GLY A 80 -18.51 3.62 -7.83
C GLY A 80 -17.82 2.96 -6.64
N THR A 81 -17.82 1.62 -6.62
CA THR A 81 -17.21 0.85 -5.54
C THR A 81 -16.58 -0.42 -6.10
N ILE A 82 -15.32 -0.68 -5.75
CA ILE A 82 -14.62 -1.93 -6.07
C ILE A 82 -14.30 -2.65 -4.77
N ILE A 83 -14.70 -3.90 -4.67
CA ILE A 83 -14.54 -4.72 -3.46
C ILE A 83 -13.67 -5.93 -3.81
N THR A 84 -12.60 -6.18 -3.07
CA THR A 84 -11.86 -7.46 -3.15
C THR A 84 -12.36 -8.41 -2.06
N TYR A 85 -12.58 -9.67 -2.41
CA TYR A 85 -13.11 -10.67 -1.48
C TYR A 85 -12.47 -12.04 -1.70
N GLY A 86 -12.21 -12.78 -0.62
CA GLY A 86 -11.60 -14.11 -0.66
C GLY A 86 -10.77 -14.40 0.59
N GLN A 87 -10.23 -15.61 0.69
CA GLN A 87 -9.42 -16.01 1.84
C GLN A 87 -8.13 -15.20 1.98
N THR A 88 -7.52 -15.25 3.16
CA THR A 88 -6.17 -14.74 3.40
C THR A 88 -5.16 -15.38 2.46
N GLY A 89 -4.27 -14.54 1.92
CA GLY A 89 -3.28 -14.96 0.94
C GLY A 89 -3.83 -15.24 -0.46
N ALA A 90 -5.11 -14.98 -0.75
CA ALA A 90 -5.67 -15.14 -2.10
C ALA A 90 -5.30 -14.01 -3.08
N GLY A 91 -4.69 -12.92 -2.60
CA GLY A 91 -4.26 -11.79 -3.43
C GLY A 91 -5.20 -10.59 -3.44
N LYS A 92 -6.00 -10.38 -2.38
CA LYS A 92 -6.87 -9.19 -2.21
C LYS A 92 -6.05 -7.89 -2.17
N THR A 93 -5.18 -7.74 -1.17
CA THR A 93 -4.27 -6.60 -1.01
C THR A 93 -3.32 -6.46 -2.19
N TYR A 94 -2.79 -7.56 -2.75
CA TYR A 94 -1.99 -7.51 -3.98
C TYR A 94 -2.75 -6.93 -5.17
N SER A 95 -4.03 -7.25 -5.32
CA SER A 95 -4.86 -6.64 -6.38
C SER A 95 -5.10 -5.16 -6.12
N MET A 96 -5.30 -4.79 -4.85
CA MET A 96 -5.62 -3.43 -4.46
C MET A 96 -4.40 -2.49 -4.53
N GLU A 97 -3.31 -2.86 -3.86
CA GLU A 97 -2.12 -2.02 -3.63
C GLU A 97 -0.93 -2.46 -4.49
N GLY A 98 -0.87 -3.74 -4.87
CA GLY A 98 0.35 -4.32 -5.45
C GLY A 98 1.39 -4.65 -4.37
N PRO A 99 2.67 -4.82 -4.75
CA PRO A 99 3.76 -5.04 -3.78
C PRO A 99 4.08 -3.81 -2.93
N SER A 100 3.91 -2.61 -3.49
CA SER A 100 4.16 -1.31 -2.87
C SER A 100 3.46 -0.23 -3.70
N ILE A 101 2.88 0.78 -3.04
CA ILE A 101 2.25 1.92 -3.74
C ILE A 101 3.28 2.96 -4.21
N LEU A 102 4.42 3.09 -3.52
CA LEU A 102 5.45 4.08 -3.88
C LEU A 102 6.53 3.49 -4.81
N HIS A 103 6.90 2.24 -4.58
CA HIS A 103 8.06 1.62 -5.23
C HIS A 103 7.63 0.34 -5.95
N CYS A 104 6.89 0.49 -7.04
CA CYS A 104 6.51 -0.65 -7.87
C CYS A 104 6.82 -0.44 -9.34
N ASN A 105 7.25 -1.53 -9.99
CA ASN A 105 7.30 -1.61 -11.44
C ASN A 105 5.86 -1.49 -11.98
N GLU A 106 5.68 -0.73 -13.06
CA GLU A 106 4.41 -0.51 -13.77
C GLU A 106 3.59 -1.78 -13.98
N GLN A 107 4.22 -2.95 -14.17
CA GLN A 107 3.49 -4.22 -14.36
C GLN A 107 2.77 -4.72 -13.10
N LYS A 108 3.30 -4.39 -11.92
CA LYS A 108 2.83 -4.89 -10.62
C LYS A 108 1.99 -3.88 -9.84
N THR A 109 1.88 -2.65 -10.34
CA THR A 109 1.05 -1.57 -9.81
C THR A 109 -0.41 -2.01 -9.64
N GLY A 110 -0.93 -1.90 -8.42
CA GLY A 110 -2.29 -2.30 -8.06
C GLY A 110 -3.39 -1.34 -8.55
N LEU A 111 -4.63 -1.63 -8.18
CA LEU A 111 -5.80 -0.83 -8.53
C LEU A 111 -5.73 0.61 -8.00
N VAL A 112 -5.27 0.82 -6.76
CA VAL A 112 -5.28 2.13 -6.09
C VAL A 112 -4.41 3.14 -6.84
N GLN A 113 -3.15 2.78 -7.13
CA GLN A 113 -2.21 3.69 -7.79
C GLN A 113 -2.64 4.00 -9.23
N ARG A 114 -3.02 2.97 -10.02
CA ARG A 114 -3.53 3.19 -11.38
C ARG A 114 -4.77 4.08 -11.42
N LEU A 115 -5.64 3.95 -10.42
CA LEU A 115 -6.82 4.78 -10.28
C LEU A 115 -6.46 6.24 -10.06
N VAL A 116 -5.51 6.51 -9.17
CA VAL A 116 -5.01 7.87 -8.92
C VAL A 116 -4.43 8.46 -10.20
N ASP A 117 -3.57 7.71 -10.89
CA ASP A 117 -2.91 8.16 -12.11
C ASP A 117 -3.92 8.49 -13.22
N GLU A 118 -4.85 7.57 -13.52
CA GLU A 118 -5.87 7.80 -14.55
C GLU A 118 -6.83 8.92 -14.16
N LEU A 119 -7.23 9.01 -12.88
CA LEU A 119 -8.13 10.05 -12.41
C LEU A 119 -7.58 11.45 -12.72
N PHE A 120 -6.31 11.71 -12.40
CA PHE A 120 -5.71 13.01 -12.68
C PHE A 120 -5.47 13.24 -14.18
N VAL A 121 -5.11 12.21 -14.95
CA VAL A 121 -5.02 12.30 -16.43
C VAL A 121 -6.36 12.72 -17.05
N CYS A 122 -7.47 12.10 -16.63
CA CYS A 122 -8.79 12.43 -17.13
C CYS A 122 -9.25 13.84 -16.69
N LEU A 123 -9.01 14.22 -15.43
CA LEU A 123 -9.41 15.52 -14.92
C LEU A 123 -8.66 16.68 -15.59
N ARG A 124 -7.35 16.54 -15.83
CA ARG A 124 -6.54 17.54 -16.55
C ARG A 124 -6.94 17.70 -18.01
N SER A 125 -7.50 16.65 -18.60
CA SER A 125 -8.03 16.68 -19.97
C SER A 125 -9.36 17.44 -20.08
N SER A 126 -10.02 17.74 -18.95
CA SER A 126 -11.28 18.48 -18.92
C SER A 126 -11.04 19.99 -18.73
N ALA A 127 -11.80 20.84 -19.43
CA ALA A 127 -11.69 22.31 -19.32
C ALA A 127 -12.41 22.90 -18.08
N SER A 128 -12.88 22.03 -17.17
CA SER A 128 -13.72 22.40 -16.03
C SER A 128 -12.92 22.51 -14.74
N THR A 129 -13.47 23.20 -13.75
CA THR A 129 -12.91 23.21 -12.40
C THR A 129 -13.22 21.91 -11.68
N TRP A 130 -12.23 21.34 -11.00
CA TRP A 130 -12.39 20.12 -10.23
C TRP A 130 -11.74 20.23 -8.86
N THR A 131 -12.19 19.39 -7.94
CA THR A 131 -11.56 19.22 -6.63
C THR A 131 -11.65 17.75 -6.27
N VAL A 132 -10.51 17.15 -5.93
CA VAL A 132 -10.45 15.77 -5.48
C VAL A 132 -10.09 15.74 -4.01
N LYS A 133 -10.84 14.95 -3.24
CA LYS A 133 -10.53 14.68 -1.84
C LYS A 133 -10.26 13.19 -1.64
N LEU A 134 -9.30 12.88 -0.80
CA LEU A 134 -8.95 11.54 -0.37
C LEU A 134 -9.27 11.37 1.12
N SER A 135 -9.82 10.21 1.47
CA SER A 135 -9.97 9.73 2.84
C SER A 135 -9.60 8.25 2.87
N MET A 136 -8.98 7.80 3.96
CA MET A 136 -8.58 6.41 4.14
C MET A 136 -8.95 5.96 5.54
N VAL A 137 -9.72 4.87 5.64
CA VAL A 137 -10.20 4.34 6.92
C VAL A 137 -10.02 2.84 6.97
N GLU A 138 -9.99 2.30 8.18
CA GLU A 138 -10.11 0.86 8.39
C GLU A 138 -11.26 0.52 9.33
N ILE A 139 -11.82 -0.66 9.15
CA ILE A 139 -12.79 -1.27 10.05
C ILE A 139 -12.10 -2.43 10.74
N TYR A 140 -11.87 -2.29 12.04
CA TYR A 140 -11.30 -3.32 12.89
C TYR A 140 -12.17 -3.48 14.14
N LEU A 141 -12.58 -4.71 14.44
CA LEU A 141 -13.46 -5.02 15.58
C LEU A 141 -14.72 -4.14 15.65
N GLU A 142 -15.38 -3.91 14.51
CA GLU A 142 -16.57 -3.03 14.39
C GLU A 142 -16.34 -1.56 14.82
N LYS A 143 -15.08 -1.13 14.92
CA LYS A 143 -14.67 0.27 15.05
C LYS A 143 -14.12 0.76 13.73
N VAL A 144 -14.50 1.99 13.37
CA VAL A 144 -13.99 2.68 12.17
C VAL A 144 -12.86 3.61 12.60
N ARG A 145 -11.61 3.31 12.19
CA ARG A 145 -10.43 4.13 12.48
C ARG A 145 -10.06 4.95 11.27
N ASP A 146 -9.66 6.19 11.50
CA ASP A 146 -9.09 7.06 10.47
C ASP A 146 -7.61 6.73 10.30
N LEU A 147 -7.20 6.40 9.07
CA LEU A 147 -5.81 6.08 8.77
C LEU A 147 -4.98 7.31 8.38
N LEU A 148 -5.62 8.46 8.15
CA LEU A 148 -4.94 9.73 7.91
C LEU A 148 -4.82 10.58 9.18
N ASP A 149 -5.58 10.26 10.23
CA ASP A 149 -5.51 10.89 11.54
C ASP A 149 -5.77 9.87 12.67
N LEU A 150 -4.70 9.29 13.19
CA LEU A 150 -4.76 8.23 14.21
C LEU A 150 -5.39 8.67 15.54
N SER A 151 -5.59 9.98 15.77
CA SER A 151 -6.31 10.46 16.96
C SER A 151 -7.81 10.17 16.90
N LYS A 152 -8.34 9.90 15.70
CA LYS A 152 -9.77 9.65 15.45
C LYS A 152 -10.05 8.14 15.37
N ASP A 153 -10.45 7.57 16.50
CA ASP A 153 -10.96 6.20 16.58
C ASP A 153 -12.50 6.15 16.64
N ASN A 154 -13.07 5.03 16.19
CA ASN A 154 -14.48 4.68 16.26
C ASN A 154 -15.44 5.73 15.68
N LEU A 155 -15.14 6.17 14.46
CA LEU A 155 -15.96 7.10 13.70
C LEU A 155 -17.38 6.57 13.46
N GLN A 156 -18.34 7.49 13.42
CA GLN A 156 -19.76 7.14 13.26
C GLN A 156 -20.17 7.16 11.80
N ILE A 157 -20.82 6.09 11.35
CA ILE A 157 -21.46 6.04 10.03
C ILE A 157 -22.81 6.74 10.13
N LYS A 158 -23.09 7.66 9.20
CA LYS A 158 -24.33 8.41 9.07
C LYS A 158 -24.89 8.30 7.65
N GLU A 159 -26.13 8.76 7.48
CA GLU A 159 -26.86 8.73 6.22
C GLU A 159 -27.41 10.13 5.95
N SER A 160 -27.21 10.61 4.73
CA SER A 160 -27.74 11.89 4.23
C SER A 160 -28.53 11.67 2.96
N LYS A 161 -29.54 12.50 2.71
CA LYS A 161 -30.33 12.45 1.46
C LYS A 161 -29.51 12.81 0.23
N THR A 162 -28.48 13.65 0.38
CA THR A 162 -27.63 14.13 -0.73
C THR A 162 -26.40 13.24 -0.92
N GLN A 163 -25.70 12.93 0.17
CA GLN A 163 -24.42 12.22 0.14
C GLN A 163 -24.52 10.70 0.28
N GLY A 164 -25.73 10.17 0.54
CA GLY A 164 -25.93 8.75 0.85
C GLY A 164 -25.26 8.39 2.18
N ILE A 165 -24.63 7.22 2.24
CA ILE A 165 -23.88 6.79 3.41
C ILE A 165 -22.51 7.49 3.46
N TYR A 166 -22.17 8.01 4.64
CA TYR A 166 -20.88 8.67 4.88
C TYR A 166 -20.35 8.43 6.29
N ILE A 167 -19.05 8.66 6.49
CA ILE A 167 -18.35 8.49 7.76
C ILE A 167 -18.17 9.87 8.37
N ALA A 168 -18.90 10.16 9.44
CA ALA A 168 -18.89 11.46 10.07
C ALA A 168 -17.59 11.67 10.86
N GLY A 169 -16.87 12.74 10.54
CA GLY A 169 -15.61 13.09 11.19
C GLY A 169 -14.37 12.45 10.57
N ALA A 170 -14.52 11.65 9.51
CA ALA A 170 -13.38 11.15 8.75
C ALA A 170 -12.61 12.32 8.12
N THR A 171 -11.29 12.23 8.16
CA THR A 171 -10.38 13.19 7.56
C THR A 171 -10.49 13.13 6.05
N GLU A 172 -10.73 14.27 5.43
CA GLU A 172 -10.72 14.46 3.98
C GLU A 172 -9.60 15.43 3.63
N ILE A 173 -8.55 14.93 2.99
CA ILE A 173 -7.44 15.73 2.47
C ILE A 173 -7.73 16.11 1.02
N SER A 174 -7.49 17.36 0.66
CA SER A 174 -7.56 17.79 -0.74
C SER A 174 -6.27 17.40 -1.45
N ILE A 175 -6.38 16.65 -2.54
CA ILE A 175 -5.22 16.18 -3.32
C ILE A 175 -5.17 16.91 -4.67
N VAL A 176 -3.97 17.37 -5.05
CA VAL A 176 -3.79 18.23 -6.25
C VAL A 176 -3.15 17.52 -7.44
N ASN A 177 -2.41 16.43 -7.21
CA ASN A 177 -1.77 15.63 -8.25
C ASN A 177 -1.58 14.17 -7.77
N SER A 178 -1.11 13.30 -8.67
CA SER A 178 -0.88 11.89 -8.37
C SER A 178 0.16 11.68 -7.28
N SER A 179 1.27 12.42 -7.28
CA SER A 179 2.35 12.27 -6.29
C SER A 179 1.86 12.53 -4.87
N ASP A 180 1.18 13.67 -4.67
CA ASP A 180 0.57 14.07 -3.39
C ASP A 180 -0.43 13.01 -2.91
N ALA A 181 -1.25 12.46 -3.81
CA ALA A 181 -2.17 11.38 -3.47
C ALA A 181 -1.44 10.10 -3.03
N LEU A 182 -0.38 9.68 -3.74
CA LEU A 182 0.38 8.47 -3.43
C LEU A 182 1.15 8.60 -2.10
N GLU A 183 1.71 9.77 -1.80
CA GLU A 183 2.37 10.05 -0.52
C GLU A 183 1.38 9.91 0.64
N ASN A 184 0.21 10.56 0.56
CA ASN A 184 -0.80 10.45 1.60
C ASN A 184 -1.35 9.03 1.77
N LEU A 185 -1.53 8.29 0.66
CA LEU A 185 -1.89 6.87 0.69
C LEU A 185 -0.82 6.03 1.38
N SER A 186 0.46 6.29 1.07
CA SER A 186 1.58 5.58 1.69
C SER A 186 1.63 5.78 3.21
N GLN A 187 1.35 6.99 3.68
CA GLN A 187 1.26 7.30 5.10
C GLN A 187 0.11 6.52 5.75
N GLY A 188 -1.05 6.46 5.11
CA GLY A 188 -2.20 5.69 5.59
C GLY A 188 -1.92 4.19 5.66
N ILE A 189 -1.19 3.64 4.69
CA ILE A 189 -0.74 2.23 4.69
C ILE A 189 0.27 1.99 5.81
N ALA A 190 1.23 2.89 6.01
CA ALA A 190 2.19 2.80 7.11
C ALA A 190 1.47 2.82 8.47
N ASN A 191 0.49 3.71 8.63
CA ASN A 191 -0.36 3.80 9.82
C ASN A 191 -1.14 2.50 10.08
N ARG A 192 -1.68 1.88 9.02
CA ARG A 192 -2.31 0.55 9.09
C ARG A 192 -1.31 -0.51 9.57
N ALA A 193 -0.11 -0.55 9.00
CA ALA A 193 0.94 -1.51 9.37
C ALA A 193 1.46 -1.32 10.82
N VAL A 194 1.54 -0.08 11.31
CA VAL A 194 1.86 0.20 12.71
C VAL A 194 0.75 -0.31 13.63
N GLY A 195 -0.53 -0.09 13.26
CA GLY A 195 -1.68 -0.66 13.98
C GLY A 195 -1.64 -2.19 14.02
N GLU A 196 -1.16 -2.82 12.94
CA GLU A 196 -0.92 -4.26 12.84
C GLU A 196 0.10 -4.76 13.87
N THR A 197 1.30 -4.15 13.91
CA THR A 197 2.36 -4.55 14.84
C THR A 197 2.03 -4.26 16.30
N GLN A 198 1.47 -3.10 16.61
CA GLN A 198 1.15 -2.69 17.99
C GLN A 198 0.00 -3.50 18.62
N MET A 199 -0.92 -4.01 17.80
CA MET A 199 -2.11 -4.74 18.29
C MET A 199 -2.05 -6.25 18.00
N ASN A 200 -0.94 -6.78 17.47
CA ASN A 200 -0.84 -8.13 16.87
C ASN A 200 -1.94 -8.39 15.83
N LEU A 201 -2.36 -7.32 15.16
CA LEU A 201 -3.36 -7.34 14.12
C LEU A 201 -2.65 -7.74 12.81
N ALA A 202 -3.23 -8.66 12.05
CA ALA A 202 -2.76 -8.97 10.70
C ALA A 202 -3.61 -8.20 9.69
N SER A 203 -3.05 -7.75 8.57
CA SER A 203 -3.81 -7.11 7.48
C SER A 203 -5.02 -7.93 7.01
N SER A 204 -4.98 -9.25 7.19
CA SER A 204 -6.08 -10.19 6.96
C SER A 204 -7.28 -10.03 7.90
N ARG A 205 -7.21 -9.15 8.90
CA ARG A 205 -8.15 -9.07 10.02
C ARG A 205 -8.79 -7.69 10.18
N SER A 206 -8.46 -6.72 9.33
CA SER A 206 -9.21 -5.47 9.19
C SER A 206 -9.67 -5.28 7.74
N HIS A 207 -10.73 -4.50 7.54
CA HIS A 207 -11.15 -4.07 6.21
C HIS A 207 -10.63 -2.67 5.97
N CYS A 208 -9.94 -2.45 4.85
CA CYS A 208 -9.40 -1.14 4.50
C CYS A 208 -10.22 -0.52 3.37
N LEU A 209 -10.50 0.78 3.49
CA LEU A 209 -11.29 1.54 2.52
C LEU A 209 -10.52 2.79 2.10
N TYR A 210 -10.31 2.91 0.79
CA TYR A 210 -9.79 4.09 0.12
C TYR A 210 -10.96 4.84 -0.51
N ILE A 211 -11.18 6.09 -0.12
CA ILE A 211 -12.35 6.87 -0.51
C ILE A 211 -11.88 8.12 -1.25
N PHE A 212 -12.20 8.21 -2.54
CA PHE A 212 -11.96 9.38 -3.36
C PHE A 212 -13.29 10.09 -3.62
N SER A 213 -13.34 11.40 -3.41
CA SER A 213 -14.48 12.25 -3.74
C SER A 213 -14.07 13.23 -4.83
N VAL A 214 -14.69 13.11 -6.00
CA VAL A 214 -14.40 13.92 -7.18
C VAL A 214 -15.55 14.91 -7.34
N GLN A 215 -15.24 16.19 -7.15
CA GLN A 215 -16.17 17.28 -7.39
C GLN A 215 -15.82 17.93 -8.72
N HIS A 216 -16.82 18.08 -9.58
CA HIS A 216 -16.68 18.69 -10.90
C HIS A 216 -17.66 19.86 -11.02
N GLY A 217 -17.12 21.07 -11.11
CA GLY A 217 -17.87 22.31 -11.29
C GLY A 217 -17.77 22.82 -12.72
N SER A 218 -18.91 23.14 -13.33
CA SER A 218 -18.94 23.83 -14.62
C SER A 218 -18.82 25.33 -14.38
N THR A 219 -17.92 26.02 -15.08
CA THR A 219 -17.70 27.47 -14.94
C THR A 219 -18.95 28.30 -15.28
N SER A 220 -19.91 27.71 -16.00
CA SER A 220 -21.16 28.35 -16.43
C SER A 220 -22.40 28.00 -15.59
N ASP A 221 -22.36 26.97 -14.75
CA ASP A 221 -23.50 26.48 -13.96
C ASP A 221 -23.13 26.40 -12.47
N GLU A 222 -23.99 26.92 -11.58
CA GLU A 222 -23.83 26.78 -10.11
C GLU A 222 -23.98 25.33 -9.61
N ARG A 223 -24.18 24.36 -10.50
CA ARG A 223 -24.38 22.95 -10.17
C ARG A 223 -23.05 22.22 -10.18
N VAL A 224 -22.73 21.59 -9.06
CA VAL A 224 -21.54 20.74 -8.92
C VAL A 224 -21.98 19.29 -9.01
N LYS A 225 -21.27 18.51 -9.82
CA LYS A 225 -21.40 17.04 -9.81
C LYS A 225 -20.42 16.48 -8.82
N VAL A 226 -20.87 15.54 -8.00
CA VAL A 226 -20.01 14.85 -7.02
C VAL A 226 -20.09 13.36 -7.28
N GLY A 227 -18.95 12.73 -7.55
CA GLY A 227 -18.82 11.28 -7.66
C GLY A 227 -17.87 10.75 -6.61
N LYS A 228 -18.26 9.66 -5.94
CA LYS A 228 -17.43 8.99 -4.95
C LYS A 228 -16.92 7.65 -5.48
N ILE A 229 -15.62 7.40 -5.39
CA ILE A 229 -15.03 6.09 -5.63
C ILE A 229 -14.61 5.50 -4.29
N ILE A 230 -15.02 4.27 -4.02
CA ILE A 230 -14.62 3.52 -2.82
C ILE A 230 -13.91 2.24 -3.26
N LEU A 231 -12.63 2.09 -2.91
CA LEU A 231 -11.90 0.85 -3.09
C LEU A 231 -11.80 0.14 -1.74
N VAL A 232 -12.22 -1.12 -1.68
CA VAL A 232 -12.37 -1.86 -0.42
C VAL A 232 -11.54 -3.14 -0.44
N ASP A 233 -10.52 -3.19 0.41
CA ASP A 233 -9.72 -4.38 0.69
C ASP A 233 -10.29 -5.09 1.92
N LEU A 234 -11.06 -6.16 1.72
CA LEU A 234 -11.69 -6.87 2.82
C LEU A 234 -10.71 -7.77 3.58
N ALA A 235 -11.04 -8.07 4.83
CA ALA A 235 -10.41 -9.12 5.62
C ALA A 235 -10.56 -10.51 4.96
N GLY A 236 -9.80 -11.48 5.46
CA GLY A 236 -9.87 -12.89 5.04
C GLY A 236 -11.24 -13.50 5.29
N SER A 237 -11.80 -14.21 4.29
CA SER A 237 -13.10 -14.88 4.39
C SER A 237 -13.05 -16.28 5.00
N GLU A 238 -11.88 -16.77 5.39
CA GLU A 238 -11.71 -18.12 5.93
C GLU A 238 -12.44 -18.33 7.26
N LYS A 239 -12.82 -19.58 7.51
CA LYS A 239 -13.47 -19.97 8.77
C LYS A 239 -12.48 -19.94 9.93
N VAL A 240 -12.89 -19.33 11.05
CA VAL A 240 -12.11 -19.27 12.30
C VAL A 240 -11.69 -20.65 12.80
N GLU A 241 -12.51 -21.68 12.59
CA GLU A 241 -12.24 -23.06 13.02
C GLU A 241 -10.92 -23.62 12.45
N LYS A 242 -10.45 -23.12 11.31
CA LYS A 242 -9.21 -23.56 10.67
C LYS A 242 -7.96 -22.82 11.14
N THR A 243 -8.12 -21.73 11.89
CA THR A 243 -6.98 -20.88 12.28
C THR A 243 -6.28 -21.40 13.53
N GLY A 244 -6.89 -22.34 14.28
CA GLY A 244 -6.35 -22.82 15.55
C GLY A 244 -6.24 -21.74 16.62
N ALA A 245 -6.94 -20.62 16.46
CA ALA A 245 -6.87 -19.48 17.38
C ALA A 245 -7.57 -19.79 18.71
N GLU A 246 -6.91 -19.43 19.81
CA GLU A 246 -7.44 -19.59 21.18
C GLU A 246 -7.53 -18.24 21.92
N GLY A 247 -8.37 -18.20 22.96
CA GLY A 247 -8.49 -17.02 23.84
C GLY A 247 -8.89 -15.73 23.11
N ARG A 248 -8.15 -14.64 23.35
CA ARG A 248 -8.47 -13.31 22.79
C ARG A 248 -8.43 -13.27 21.25
N VAL A 249 -7.53 -14.05 20.64
CA VAL A 249 -7.41 -14.13 19.17
C VAL A 249 -8.63 -14.78 18.54
N LEU A 250 -9.26 -15.73 19.26
CA LEU A 250 -10.50 -16.37 18.83
C LEU A 250 -11.66 -15.36 18.82
N ASP A 251 -11.79 -14.53 19.86
CA ASP A 251 -12.87 -13.54 19.94
C ASP A 251 -12.69 -12.40 18.92
N GLU A 252 -11.45 -12.03 18.62
CA GLU A 252 -11.10 -11.15 17.51
C GLU A 252 -11.55 -11.75 16.17
N ALA A 253 -11.14 -12.99 15.88
CA ALA A 253 -11.50 -13.69 14.66
C ALA A 253 -13.02 -13.87 14.50
N LYS A 254 -13.76 -14.14 15.60
CA LYS A 254 -15.24 -14.16 15.59
C LYS A 254 -15.82 -12.81 15.20
N THR A 255 -15.27 -11.71 15.72
CA THR A 255 -15.75 -10.36 15.42
C THR A 255 -15.46 -9.97 13.96
N ILE A 256 -14.32 -10.37 13.42
CA ILE A 256 -13.98 -10.14 12.01
C ILE A 256 -14.96 -10.93 11.13
N ASN A 257 -15.17 -12.21 11.44
CA ASN A 257 -16.12 -13.03 10.69
C ASN A 257 -17.57 -12.59 10.87
N LYS A 258 -17.92 -11.85 11.95
CA LYS A 258 -19.23 -11.22 12.09
C LYS A 258 -19.51 -10.26 10.93
N SER A 259 -18.55 -9.39 10.59
CA SER A 259 -18.71 -8.41 9.50
C SER A 259 -18.89 -9.07 8.12
N LEU A 260 -18.11 -10.11 7.83
CA LEU A 260 -18.23 -10.89 6.58
C LEU A 260 -19.48 -11.77 6.55
N SER A 261 -19.91 -12.29 7.70
CA SER A 261 -21.19 -13.03 7.82
C SER A 261 -22.38 -12.10 7.60
N ALA A 262 -22.36 -10.90 8.18
CA ALA A 262 -23.36 -9.87 7.95
C ALA A 262 -23.42 -9.49 6.46
N LEU A 263 -22.27 -9.35 5.80
CA LEU A 263 -22.19 -9.11 4.36
C LEU A 263 -22.84 -10.26 3.55
N GLY A 264 -22.55 -11.51 3.91
CA GLY A 264 -23.22 -12.68 3.32
C GLY A 264 -24.74 -12.67 3.52
N ASN A 265 -25.22 -12.30 4.71
CA ASN A 265 -26.65 -12.20 5.02
C ASN A 265 -27.34 -11.10 4.20
N VAL A 266 -26.70 -9.95 4.03
CA VAL A 266 -27.18 -8.86 3.16
C VAL A 266 -27.33 -9.34 1.72
N ILE A 267 -26.31 -9.99 1.17
CA ILE A 267 -26.35 -10.53 -0.21
C ILE A 267 -27.46 -11.58 -0.36
N ASN A 268 -27.60 -12.49 0.62
CA ASN A 268 -28.69 -13.47 0.61
C ASN A 268 -30.08 -12.80 0.64
N ALA A 269 -30.26 -11.76 1.45
CA ALA A 269 -31.53 -11.03 1.54
C ALA A 269 -31.86 -10.32 0.21
N LEU A 270 -30.87 -9.68 -0.41
CA LEU A 270 -31.03 -8.96 -1.69
C LEU A 270 -31.34 -9.88 -2.87
N THR A 271 -30.83 -11.11 -2.85
CA THR A 271 -30.92 -12.03 -3.99
C THR A 271 -32.12 -12.98 -3.90
N THR A 272 -32.54 -13.34 -2.69
CA THR A 272 -33.70 -14.23 -2.51
C THR A 272 -35.03 -13.52 -2.65
N GLY A 273 -35.08 -12.18 -2.49
CA GLY A 273 -36.29 -11.37 -2.61
C GLY A 273 -37.41 -11.69 -1.61
N LYS A 274 -37.14 -12.58 -0.63
CA LYS A 274 -38.12 -13.04 0.37
C LYS A 274 -38.18 -12.14 1.60
N GLN A 275 -37.19 -11.27 1.79
CA GLN A 275 -37.06 -10.42 2.97
C GLN A 275 -37.49 -9.00 2.66
N ASN A 276 -38.45 -8.46 3.43
CA ASN A 276 -38.86 -7.07 3.32
C ASN A 276 -37.79 -6.10 3.86
N HIS A 277 -36.86 -6.59 4.69
CA HIS A 277 -35.80 -5.80 5.32
C HIS A 277 -34.44 -6.44 5.06
N VAL A 278 -33.49 -5.65 4.57
CA VAL A 278 -32.10 -6.06 4.35
C VAL A 278 -31.25 -5.63 5.55
N PRO A 279 -30.51 -6.53 6.20
CA PRO A 279 -29.85 -6.27 7.49
C PRO A 279 -28.52 -5.50 7.35
N PHE A 280 -28.50 -4.37 6.65
CA PHE A 280 -27.29 -3.55 6.48
C PHE A 280 -26.69 -3.05 7.79
N ARG A 281 -27.51 -2.96 8.85
CA ARG A 281 -27.11 -2.45 10.17
C ARG A 281 -26.35 -3.45 11.05
N ASP A 282 -26.29 -4.73 10.64
CA ASP A 282 -25.67 -5.80 11.45
C ASP A 282 -24.15 -5.65 11.57
N SER A 283 -23.52 -4.89 10.66
CA SER A 283 -22.11 -4.52 10.75
C SER A 283 -21.85 -3.10 10.21
N LYS A 284 -20.74 -2.49 10.66
CA LYS A 284 -20.25 -1.21 10.11
C LYS A 284 -19.88 -1.35 8.63
N LEU A 285 -19.31 -2.49 8.25
CA LEU A 285 -18.94 -2.79 6.87
C LEU A 285 -20.16 -2.77 5.95
N THR A 286 -21.21 -3.51 6.31
CA THR A 286 -22.45 -3.56 5.52
C THR A 286 -23.17 -2.23 5.46
N ARG A 287 -23.08 -1.40 6.51
CA ARG A 287 -23.60 -0.03 6.45
C ARG A 287 -22.86 0.82 5.42
N ILE A 288 -21.53 0.81 5.43
CA ILE A 288 -20.73 1.58 4.45
C ILE A 288 -20.97 1.08 3.02
N LEU A 289 -21.09 -0.24 2.83
CA LEU A 289 -21.32 -0.86 1.52
C LEU A 289 -22.79 -0.84 1.06
N GLN A 290 -23.71 -0.25 1.83
CA GLN A 290 -25.14 -0.26 1.52
C GLN A 290 -25.43 0.33 0.13
N ASP A 291 -24.77 1.43 -0.24
CA ASP A 291 -24.95 2.07 -1.54
C ASP A 291 -24.39 1.21 -2.69
N ALA A 292 -23.32 0.45 -2.44
CA ALA A 292 -22.72 -0.48 -3.41
C ALA A 292 -23.59 -1.73 -3.63
N LEU A 293 -24.25 -2.23 -2.58
CA LEU A 293 -24.99 -3.50 -2.60
C LEU A 293 -26.49 -3.24 -2.77
N GLY A 294 -26.86 -2.66 -3.92
CA GLY A 294 -28.26 -2.45 -4.31
C GLY A 294 -28.76 -1.00 -4.19
N GLY A 295 -27.88 -0.06 -3.86
CA GLY A 295 -28.18 1.37 -3.80
C GLY A 295 -27.70 2.17 -5.01
N ASN A 296 -27.28 3.40 -4.74
CA ASN A 296 -26.82 4.38 -5.73
C ASN A 296 -25.29 4.34 -5.92
N SER A 297 -24.76 3.21 -6.42
CA SER A 297 -23.35 3.08 -6.79
C SER A 297 -23.18 1.99 -7.84
N ARG A 298 -22.28 2.21 -8.81
CA ARG A 298 -21.79 1.14 -9.68
C ARG A 298 -20.82 0.29 -8.86
N ALA A 299 -21.19 -0.95 -8.59
CA ALA A 299 -20.35 -1.85 -7.81
C ALA A 299 -19.68 -2.92 -8.68
N ALA A 300 -18.44 -3.22 -8.32
CA ALA A 300 -17.69 -4.35 -8.83
C ALA A 300 -17.10 -5.18 -7.67
N LEU A 301 -17.16 -6.51 -7.80
CA LEU A 301 -16.58 -7.46 -6.86
C LEU A 301 -15.48 -8.26 -7.57
N LEU A 302 -14.27 -8.24 -7.01
CA LEU A 302 -13.15 -9.10 -7.42
C LEU A 302 -13.01 -10.26 -6.41
N CYS A 303 -13.45 -11.44 -6.82
CA CYS A 303 -13.28 -12.68 -6.08
C CYS A 303 -11.85 -13.20 -6.26
N CYS A 304 -10.99 -13.01 -5.27
CA CYS A 304 -9.63 -13.51 -5.27
C CYS A 304 -9.60 -14.97 -4.75
N CYS A 305 -9.03 -15.89 -5.52
CA CYS A 305 -8.99 -17.31 -5.21
C CYS A 305 -7.55 -17.85 -5.24
N SER A 306 -7.26 -18.84 -4.39
CA SER A 306 -6.03 -19.62 -4.51
C SER A 306 -6.27 -20.73 -5.54
N PRO A 307 -5.32 -20.99 -6.45
CA PRO A 307 -5.41 -22.11 -7.37
C PRO A 307 -5.12 -23.46 -6.69
N SER A 308 -4.64 -23.49 -5.45
CA SER A 308 -4.18 -24.73 -4.81
C SER A 308 -5.32 -25.66 -4.40
N PRO A 309 -5.21 -26.99 -4.62
CA PRO A 309 -6.18 -27.97 -4.12
C PRO A 309 -6.42 -27.91 -2.61
N SER A 310 -5.38 -27.60 -1.83
CA SER A 310 -5.48 -27.47 -0.37
C SER A 310 -6.40 -26.31 0.07
N ASN A 311 -6.61 -25.34 -0.81
CA ASN A 311 -7.46 -24.16 -0.60
C ASN A 311 -8.77 -24.23 -1.42
N ALA A 312 -9.07 -25.37 -2.06
CA ALA A 312 -10.25 -25.53 -2.89
C ALA A 312 -11.58 -25.24 -2.14
N PRO A 313 -11.79 -25.68 -0.88
CA PRO A 313 -13.05 -25.40 -0.18
C PRO A 313 -13.31 -23.91 0.07
N GLU A 314 -12.26 -23.14 0.38
CA GLU A 314 -12.37 -21.70 0.61
C GLU A 314 -12.56 -20.93 -0.70
N SER A 315 -11.88 -21.38 -1.77
CA SER A 315 -12.11 -20.85 -3.12
C SER A 315 -13.55 -21.12 -3.56
N LEU A 316 -14.08 -22.33 -3.37
CA LEU A 316 -15.47 -22.67 -3.66
C LEU A 316 -16.47 -21.80 -2.89
N SER A 317 -16.21 -21.54 -1.59
CA SER A 317 -17.02 -20.60 -0.79
C SER A 317 -17.02 -19.19 -1.39
N THR A 318 -15.84 -18.72 -1.81
CA THR A 318 -15.65 -17.41 -2.48
C THR A 318 -16.42 -17.33 -3.80
N LEU A 319 -16.38 -18.37 -4.62
CA LEU A 319 -17.08 -18.43 -5.90
C LEU A 319 -18.61 -18.46 -5.73
N ARG A 320 -19.12 -19.22 -4.75
CA ARG A 320 -20.55 -19.22 -4.41
C ARG A 320 -21.01 -17.87 -3.86
N PHE A 321 -20.15 -17.18 -3.11
CA PHE A 321 -20.40 -15.80 -2.70
C PHE A 321 -20.51 -14.88 -3.92
N GLY A 322 -19.52 -14.89 -4.83
CA GLY A 322 -19.54 -14.09 -6.05
C GLY A 322 -20.75 -14.35 -6.94
N THR A 323 -21.13 -15.63 -7.10
CA THR A 323 -22.30 -16.04 -7.90
C THR A 323 -23.59 -15.40 -7.38
N ARG A 324 -23.76 -15.35 -6.06
CA ARG A 324 -24.90 -14.66 -5.45
C ARG A 324 -24.80 -13.15 -5.65
N THR A 325 -23.64 -12.55 -5.41
CA THR A 325 -23.43 -11.10 -5.57
C THR A 325 -23.76 -10.61 -6.98
N LYS A 326 -23.45 -11.41 -8.02
CA LYS A 326 -23.75 -11.10 -9.43
C LYS A 326 -25.26 -10.89 -9.70
N LEU A 327 -26.13 -11.44 -8.86
CA LEU A 327 -27.59 -11.30 -8.96
C LEU A 327 -28.12 -9.99 -8.36
N ILE A 328 -27.29 -9.24 -7.63
CA ILE A 328 -27.69 -7.97 -7.02
C ILE A 328 -27.82 -6.92 -8.12
N LYS A 329 -28.94 -6.19 -8.08
CA LYS A 329 -29.24 -5.09 -8.99
C LYS A 329 -28.97 -3.76 -8.31
N ALA A 330 -28.14 -2.92 -8.91
CA ALA A 330 -27.87 -1.55 -8.49
C ALA A 330 -28.55 -0.54 -9.43
N SER A 331 -28.77 0.67 -8.92
CA SER A 331 -29.38 1.78 -9.67
C SER A 331 -28.50 3.04 -9.58
N PRO A 332 -27.30 3.03 -10.17
CA PRO A 332 -26.41 4.18 -10.18
C PRO A 332 -27.06 5.35 -10.93
N LYS A 333 -26.97 6.54 -10.33
CA LYS A 333 -27.52 7.81 -10.80
C LYS A 333 -26.59 8.93 -10.37
N SER A 334 -26.42 9.89 -11.27
CA SER A 334 -25.78 11.17 -10.91
C SER A 334 -26.78 12.03 -10.15
N ILE A 335 -26.40 12.48 -8.96
CA ILE A 335 -27.19 13.41 -8.15
C ILE A 335 -26.45 14.75 -8.17
N PRO A 336 -27.00 15.78 -8.84
CA PRO A 336 -26.41 17.12 -8.79
C PRO A 336 -26.49 17.68 -7.37
N GLU A 337 -25.37 18.14 -6.83
CA GLU A 337 -25.36 18.91 -5.58
C GLU A 337 -25.40 20.41 -5.91
N VAL A 338 -26.31 21.13 -5.24
CA VAL A 338 -26.30 22.59 -5.21
C VAL A 338 -25.43 23.00 -4.03
N VAL A 339 -24.30 23.63 -4.29
CA VAL A 339 -23.36 24.04 -3.24
C VAL A 339 -23.54 25.54 -2.99
N ASP A 340 -24.05 25.90 -1.82
CA ASP A 340 -24.00 27.28 -1.34
C ASP A 340 -22.56 27.63 -0.95
N ASN A 341 -21.95 28.60 -1.64
CA ASN A 341 -20.57 29.07 -1.49
C ASN A 341 -19.48 28.10 -1.99
N VAL A 342 -19.26 28.11 -3.31
CA VAL A 342 -18.00 27.66 -3.90
C VAL A 342 -16.87 28.54 -3.36
N LYS A 343 -16.09 28.06 -2.37
CA LYS A 343 -14.73 28.60 -2.16
C LYS A 343 -14.02 28.43 -3.49
N LYS A 344 -13.43 29.51 -4.02
CA LYS A 344 -12.76 29.52 -5.33
C LYS A 344 -11.95 28.22 -5.48
N PRO A 345 -12.23 27.40 -6.51
CA PRO A 345 -11.46 26.19 -6.75
C PRO A 345 -9.99 26.58 -6.89
N ILE A 346 -9.12 25.81 -6.25
CA ILE A 346 -7.68 25.93 -6.47
C ILE A 346 -7.48 25.51 -7.92
N LEU A 347 -7.23 26.48 -8.79
CA LEU A 347 -6.80 26.23 -10.15
C LEU A 347 -5.42 25.58 -10.01
N GLY A 348 -5.34 24.26 -10.22
CA GLY A 348 -4.06 23.61 -10.42
C GLY A 348 -3.37 24.34 -11.57
N THR A 349 -2.37 25.15 -11.25
CA THR A 349 -1.51 25.76 -12.26
C THR A 349 -0.90 24.62 -13.06
N LEU A 350 -0.94 24.72 -14.38
CA LEU A 350 -0.20 23.83 -15.27
C LEU A 350 1.26 23.86 -14.79
N ASP A 351 1.70 22.76 -14.21
CA ASP A 351 3.07 22.63 -13.76
C ASP A 351 3.98 22.60 -15.00
N GLN A 352 5.13 23.27 -14.95
CA GLN A 352 6.05 23.31 -16.10
C GLN A 352 6.51 21.89 -16.51
N ASP A 353 6.45 20.94 -15.58
CA ASP A 353 6.74 19.52 -15.79
C ASP A 353 5.68 18.81 -16.67
N ASP A 354 4.42 19.26 -16.66
CA ASP A 354 3.34 18.64 -17.45
C ASP A 354 3.39 19.05 -18.94
N LEU A 355 3.97 20.22 -19.25
CA LEU A 355 4.23 20.65 -20.63
C LEU A 355 5.44 19.92 -21.21
N ARG A 356 6.45 19.63 -20.38
CA ARG A 356 7.66 18.86 -20.70
C ARG A 356 7.32 17.45 -21.18
N ASP A 357 6.51 16.70 -20.43
CA ASP A 357 6.15 15.31 -20.78
C ASP A 357 5.30 15.21 -22.05
N ARG A 358 4.45 16.22 -22.32
CA ARG A 358 3.65 16.28 -23.55
C ARG A 358 4.45 16.65 -24.80
N ILE A 359 5.56 17.39 -24.66
CA ILE A 359 6.44 17.73 -25.78
C ILE A 359 7.36 16.53 -26.10
N LEU A 360 7.97 15.91 -25.09
CA LEU A 360 8.85 14.75 -25.27
C LEU A 360 8.11 13.55 -25.85
N SER A 361 6.89 13.25 -25.36
CA SER A 361 6.06 12.17 -25.92
C SER A 361 5.65 12.39 -27.38
N LYS A 362 5.44 13.64 -27.82
CA LYS A 362 5.13 13.94 -29.23
C LYS A 362 6.36 13.89 -30.14
N LEU A 363 7.53 14.31 -29.65
CA LEU A 363 8.78 14.25 -30.41
C LEU A 363 9.23 12.79 -30.62
N ARG A 364 9.06 11.92 -29.62
CA ARG A 364 9.31 10.46 -29.72
C ARG A 364 8.40 9.73 -30.71
N LEU A 365 7.29 10.34 -31.12
CA LEU A 365 6.39 9.80 -32.15
C LEU A 365 6.74 10.27 -33.57
N SER A 366 7.57 11.31 -33.72
CA SER A 366 7.88 11.95 -35.01
C SER A 366 9.36 11.89 -35.42
N LEU A 367 10.27 11.60 -34.49
CA LEU A 367 11.72 11.55 -34.70
C LEU A 367 12.28 10.20 -34.22
N LYS A 368 13.50 9.85 -34.66
CA LYS A 368 14.20 8.66 -34.16
C LYS A 368 14.69 8.91 -32.74
N GLU A 369 14.73 7.86 -31.92
CA GLU A 369 15.10 7.92 -30.49
C GLU A 369 16.42 8.69 -30.26
N GLU A 370 17.44 8.38 -31.06
CA GLU A 370 18.76 9.02 -31.02
C GLU A 370 18.73 10.54 -31.30
N ASP A 371 17.80 11.02 -32.14
CA ASP A 371 17.66 12.45 -32.46
C ASP A 371 16.90 13.20 -31.35
N VAL A 372 16.03 12.50 -30.60
CA VAL A 372 15.30 13.06 -29.45
C VAL A 372 16.24 13.20 -28.26
N ASP A 373 17.12 12.22 -28.03
CA ASP A 373 18.12 12.25 -26.97
C ASP A 373 19.11 13.40 -27.17
N LEU A 374 19.55 13.63 -28.41
CA LEU A 374 20.42 14.77 -28.76
C LEU A 374 19.73 16.13 -28.55
N LEU A 375 18.41 16.21 -28.81
CA LEU A 375 17.62 17.43 -28.57
C LEU A 375 17.48 17.71 -27.07
N GLU A 376 17.28 16.66 -26.26
CA GLU A 376 17.19 16.75 -24.80
C GLU A 376 18.52 17.26 -24.20
N GLU A 377 19.65 16.78 -24.73
CA GLU A 377 21.00 17.27 -24.39
C GLU A 377 21.23 18.75 -24.75
N LEU A 378 20.81 19.17 -25.94
CA LEU A 378 20.96 20.56 -26.39
C LEU A 378 20.09 21.54 -25.59
N PHE A 379 18.89 21.12 -25.17
CA PHE A 379 18.02 21.94 -24.33
C PHE A 379 18.53 22.10 -22.88
N LEU A 380 19.27 21.12 -22.37
CA LEU A 380 19.99 21.22 -21.09
C LEU A 380 21.18 22.20 -21.20
N GLN A 381 21.95 22.16 -22.29
CA GLN A 381 23.09 23.06 -22.49
C GLN A 381 22.71 24.55 -22.62
N GLU A 382 21.60 24.84 -23.29
CA GLU A 382 21.11 26.22 -23.46
C GLU A 382 20.33 26.74 -22.24
N GLY A 383 20.23 25.95 -21.16
CA GLY A 383 19.55 26.34 -19.92
C GLY A 383 18.03 26.49 -20.05
N ILE A 384 17.46 25.84 -21.07
CA ILE A 384 16.00 25.84 -21.34
C ILE A 384 15.30 24.79 -20.45
N ILE A 385 16.02 23.73 -20.05
CA ILE A 385 15.58 22.67 -19.11
C ILE A 385 16.45 22.72 -17.85
N PHE A 386 15.86 22.47 -16.67
CA PHE A 386 16.59 22.32 -15.41
C PHE A 386 16.81 20.83 -15.09
N ASP A 387 18.02 20.48 -14.65
CA ASP A 387 18.44 19.11 -14.35
C ASP A 387 18.21 18.79 -12.85
N PRO A 388 17.38 17.79 -12.48
CA PRO A 388 17.31 17.30 -11.10
C PRO A 388 18.49 16.40 -10.71
N ASN A 389 19.32 15.98 -11.68
CA ASN A 389 20.43 15.06 -11.52
C ASN A 389 21.75 15.67 -12.02
N SER A 390 22.15 16.83 -11.49
CA SER A 390 23.56 17.21 -11.56
C SER A 390 24.39 16.42 -10.53
N ILE A 391 24.35 15.09 -10.61
CA ILE A 391 25.46 14.23 -10.22
C ILE A 391 25.55 13.19 -11.33
N ALA A 392 26.47 13.45 -12.25
CA ALA A 392 26.96 12.44 -13.17
C ALA A 392 27.39 11.18 -12.40
N ASP A 393 27.14 10.04 -13.03
CA ASP A 393 27.63 8.70 -12.71
C ASP A 393 26.88 7.88 -11.64
N VAL A 394 25.60 7.54 -11.88
CA VAL A 394 24.95 6.42 -11.17
C VAL A 394 24.08 5.58 -12.10
N ASP A 395 24.69 4.85 -13.04
CA ASP A 395 24.09 3.57 -13.46
C ASP A 395 25.04 2.52 -14.09
N LEU A 396 26.35 2.66 -13.93
CA LEU A 396 27.30 1.57 -14.23
C LEU A 396 28.21 1.17 -13.06
N ALA A 397 28.04 1.77 -11.87
CA ALA A 397 28.94 1.59 -10.73
C ALA A 397 28.27 0.95 -9.49
N CYS A 398 27.02 0.51 -9.56
CA CYS A 398 26.23 0.10 -8.39
C CYS A 398 26.59 -1.28 -7.79
N GLN A 399 27.77 -1.84 -8.09
CA GLN A 399 28.31 -3.03 -7.41
C GLN A 399 29.71 -2.85 -6.80
N ASP A 400 30.48 -1.83 -7.22
CA ASP A 400 31.85 -1.63 -6.72
C ASP A 400 31.99 -0.39 -5.82
N THR A 401 31.20 0.68 -6.02
CA THR A 401 31.33 1.92 -5.22
C THR A 401 30.80 1.79 -3.80
N ALA A 402 29.72 1.02 -3.56
CA ALA A 402 29.23 0.80 -2.21
C ALA A 402 30.27 0.08 -1.32
N SER A 403 31.11 -0.79 -1.92
CA SER A 403 32.19 -1.46 -1.20
C SER A 403 33.38 -0.52 -0.92
N GLU A 404 33.74 0.34 -1.87
CA GLU A 404 34.81 1.33 -1.68
C GLU A 404 34.39 2.45 -0.72
N GLU A 405 33.15 2.95 -0.80
CA GLU A 405 32.60 3.96 0.12
C GLU A 405 32.45 3.42 1.55
N ILE A 406 32.03 2.16 1.71
CA ILE A 406 32.03 1.49 3.03
C ILE A 406 33.47 1.36 3.55
N SER A 407 34.44 1.02 2.71
CA SER A 407 35.85 0.93 3.11
C SER A 407 36.43 2.30 3.49
N LEU A 408 36.10 3.35 2.74
CA LEU A 408 36.50 4.73 3.01
C LEU A 408 35.85 5.26 4.29
N LEU A 409 34.56 4.95 4.52
CA LEU A 409 33.87 5.26 5.77
C LEU A 409 34.47 4.51 6.97
N MET A 410 34.81 3.23 6.81
CA MET A 410 35.49 2.46 7.87
C MET A 410 36.88 3.03 8.19
N GLN A 411 37.62 3.47 7.17
CA GLN A 411 38.93 4.10 7.36
C GLN A 411 38.81 5.47 8.03
N ALA A 412 37.83 6.30 7.63
CA ALA A 412 37.55 7.59 8.25
C ALA A 412 37.11 7.44 9.72
N VAL A 413 36.35 6.39 10.06
CA VAL A 413 35.96 6.09 11.44
C VAL A 413 37.18 5.70 12.30
N GLU A 414 38.12 4.93 11.76
CA GLU A 414 39.32 4.55 12.50
C GLU A 414 40.30 5.73 12.66
N GLU A 415 40.42 6.61 11.66
CA GLU A 415 41.16 7.87 11.80
C GLU A 415 40.51 8.80 12.85
N LEU A 416 39.18 8.92 12.84
CA LEU A 416 38.47 9.72 13.83
C LEU A 416 38.68 9.17 15.25
N LYS A 417 38.64 7.84 15.42
CA LYS A 417 38.93 7.17 16.70
C LYS A 417 40.36 7.45 17.18
N GLY A 418 41.34 7.43 16.27
CA GLY A 418 42.73 7.82 16.58
C GLY A 418 42.84 9.28 17.04
N THR A 419 42.18 10.21 16.34
CA THR A 419 42.18 11.64 16.74
C THR A 419 41.50 11.87 18.09
N VAL A 420 40.43 11.11 18.41
CA VAL A 420 39.77 11.17 19.71
C VAL A 420 40.68 10.66 20.83
N GLU A 421 41.45 9.59 20.60
CA GLU A 421 42.43 9.09 21.57
C GLU A 421 43.57 10.10 21.79
N GLU A 422 44.09 10.74 20.74
CA GLU A 422 45.10 11.79 20.88
C GLU A 422 44.56 13.02 21.63
N VAL A 423 43.34 13.47 21.33
CA VAL A 423 42.68 14.57 22.05
C VAL A 423 42.43 14.20 23.51
N ALA A 424 42.05 12.95 23.81
CA ALA A 424 41.90 12.46 25.18
C ALA A 424 43.24 12.51 25.96
N VAL A 425 44.36 12.13 25.31
CA VAL A 425 45.69 12.24 25.92
C VAL A 425 46.08 13.69 26.17
N VAL A 426 45.83 14.59 25.20
CA VAL A 426 46.11 16.03 25.36
C VAL A 426 45.28 16.64 26.49
N ILE A 427 44.00 16.27 26.61
CA ILE A 427 43.11 16.72 27.69
C ILE A 427 43.63 16.22 29.04
N VAL A 428 44.02 14.94 29.15
CA VAL A 428 44.57 14.38 30.39
C VAL A 428 45.87 15.10 30.77
N VAL A 429 46.79 15.32 29.82
CA VAL A 429 48.04 16.05 30.06
C VAL A 429 47.77 17.51 30.48
N GLN A 430 46.82 18.21 29.83
CA GLN A 430 46.41 19.55 30.22
C GLN A 430 45.80 19.57 31.63
N MET A 431 44.98 18.58 31.99
CA MET A 431 44.41 18.43 33.33
C MET A 431 45.51 18.26 34.40
N TYR A 432 46.52 17.42 34.13
CA TYR A 432 47.67 17.24 35.02
C TYR A 432 48.56 18.49 35.11
N THR A 433 48.72 19.25 34.03
CA THR A 433 49.45 20.54 34.09
C THR A 433 48.68 21.62 34.84
N CYS A 434 47.35 21.66 34.78
CA CYS A 434 46.53 22.59 35.58
C CYS A 434 46.53 22.24 37.07
N LEU A 435 46.58 20.95 37.43
CA LEU A 435 46.59 20.48 38.83
C LEU A 435 47.95 20.66 39.53
N THR A 436 49.03 20.96 38.80
CA THR A 436 50.40 21.08 39.33
C THR A 436 50.89 22.53 39.42
N TRP A 437 50.05 23.53 39.09
CA TRP A 437 50.41 24.95 39.16
C TRP A 437 50.54 25.48 40.60
N PRO A 438 51.60 26.26 40.92
CA PRO A 438 51.77 26.84 42.26
C PRO A 438 50.67 27.84 42.60
N SER A 439 50.27 27.85 43.87
CA SER A 439 49.09 28.49 44.49
C SER A 439 49.00 30.04 44.44
N ARG A 440 49.53 30.73 43.41
CA ARG A 440 49.51 32.21 43.35
C ARG A 440 48.64 32.83 42.24
N LEU A 441 47.86 32.05 41.50
CA LEU A 441 46.91 32.55 40.48
C LEU A 441 45.50 31.97 40.64
N GLN A 442 45.00 31.84 41.87
CA GLN A 442 43.67 31.25 42.15
C GLN A 442 42.47 32.18 41.92
N GLY A 443 42.69 33.45 41.55
CA GLY A 443 41.60 34.42 41.34
C GLY A 443 40.94 34.41 39.97
N ALA A 444 41.59 33.86 38.93
CA ALA A 444 41.11 33.90 37.55
C ALA A 444 40.68 32.53 36.98
N ASN A 445 40.74 31.46 37.78
CA ASN A 445 40.77 30.08 37.26
C ASN A 445 39.47 29.28 37.41
N SER A 446 38.45 29.77 38.13
CA SER A 446 37.17 29.06 38.24
C SER A 446 36.40 29.03 36.91
N HIS A 447 36.51 30.08 36.11
CA HIS A 447 35.79 30.21 34.83
C HIS A 447 36.39 29.33 33.71
N CYS A 448 37.72 29.18 33.69
CA CYS A 448 38.42 28.34 32.72
C CYS A 448 38.24 26.84 33.02
N THR A 449 38.21 26.46 34.31
CA THR A 449 37.97 25.08 34.73
C THR A 449 36.54 24.62 34.43
N LEU A 450 35.54 25.51 34.56
CA LEU A 450 34.14 25.23 34.24
C LEU A 450 33.88 25.12 32.73
N GLN A 451 34.50 25.97 31.90
CA GLN A 451 34.38 25.84 30.44
C GLN A 451 35.00 24.54 29.91
N LEU A 452 36.13 24.12 30.47
CA LEU A 452 36.77 22.86 30.12
C LEU A 452 35.95 21.63 30.55
N THR A 453 35.18 21.71 31.64
CA THR A 453 34.27 20.62 32.04
C THR A 453 33.03 20.53 31.15
N ASP A 454 32.45 21.68 30.75
CA ASP A 454 31.28 21.71 29.86
C ASP A 454 31.64 21.25 28.43
N GLU A 455 32.80 21.65 27.90
CA GLU A 455 33.28 21.16 26.61
C GLU A 455 33.62 19.66 26.66
N ASN A 456 34.12 19.15 27.80
CA ASN A 456 34.35 17.72 27.98
C ASN A 456 33.05 16.91 28.07
N GLU A 457 32.01 17.41 28.74
CA GLU A 457 30.69 16.74 28.75
C GLU A 457 30.06 16.76 27.35
N LYS A 458 30.20 17.86 26.62
CA LYS A 458 29.70 17.96 25.25
C LYS A 458 30.42 16.99 24.30
N LEU A 459 31.76 16.90 24.38
CA LEU A 459 32.54 15.95 23.58
C LEU A 459 32.26 14.50 23.97
N ARG A 460 32.01 14.21 25.26
CA ARG A 460 31.59 12.87 25.70
C ARG A 460 30.21 12.50 25.15
N HIS A 461 29.28 13.44 25.13
CA HIS A 461 27.96 13.21 24.57
C HIS A 461 28.02 13.02 23.04
N GLU A 462 28.81 13.83 22.33
CA GLU A 462 29.03 13.66 20.89
C GLU A 462 29.73 12.33 20.58
N LEU A 463 30.63 11.85 21.46
CA LEU A 463 31.25 10.54 21.34
C LEU A 463 30.27 9.38 21.59
N GLU A 464 29.39 9.47 22.59
CA GLU A 464 28.33 8.48 22.81
C GLU A 464 27.38 8.40 21.61
N VAL A 465 26.96 9.55 21.08
CA VAL A 465 26.11 9.61 19.88
C VAL A 465 26.82 9.02 18.67
N ALA A 466 28.10 9.32 18.47
CA ALA A 466 28.89 8.75 17.38
C ALA A 466 29.10 7.23 17.53
N GLN A 467 29.32 6.72 18.75
CA GLN A 467 29.41 5.30 19.03
C GLN A 467 28.08 4.57 18.79
N GLU A 468 26.96 5.21 19.11
CA GLU A 468 25.62 4.66 18.87
C GLU A 468 25.28 4.62 17.38
N ILE A 469 25.61 5.67 16.62
CA ILE A 469 25.48 5.70 15.15
C ILE A 469 26.38 4.63 14.52
N ALA A 470 27.62 4.48 14.98
CA ALA A 470 28.53 3.45 14.47
C ALA A 470 28.04 2.03 14.77
N ALA A 471 27.47 1.79 15.97
CA ALA A 471 26.86 0.50 16.32
C ALA A 471 25.63 0.19 15.47
N GLN A 472 24.79 1.19 15.19
CA GLN A 472 23.63 1.05 14.30
C GLN A 472 24.06 0.78 12.84
N ALA A 473 25.11 1.46 12.36
CA ALA A 473 25.69 1.23 11.04
C ALA A 473 26.32 -0.17 10.93
N GLN A 474 27.00 -0.66 11.96
CA GLN A 474 27.52 -2.05 12.01
C GLN A 474 26.39 -3.09 12.03
N LEU A 475 25.31 -2.83 12.75
CA LEU A 475 24.10 -3.68 12.74
C LEU A 475 23.42 -3.69 11.37
N ALA A 476 23.31 -2.54 10.71
CA ALA A 476 22.76 -2.43 9.37
C ALA A 476 23.65 -3.13 8.31
N ALA A 477 24.97 -2.97 8.41
CA ALA A 477 25.93 -3.63 7.55
C ALA A 477 25.97 -5.15 7.77
N ALA A 478 25.89 -5.61 9.03
CA ALA A 478 25.77 -7.03 9.36
C ALA A 478 24.43 -7.61 8.88
N ALA A 479 23.33 -6.85 8.94
CA ALA A 479 22.03 -7.25 8.41
C ALA A 479 22.04 -7.33 6.87
N ALA A 480 22.69 -6.38 6.20
CA ALA A 480 22.87 -6.39 4.74
C ALA A 480 23.79 -7.54 4.28
N ALA A 481 24.88 -7.80 5.01
CA ALA A 481 25.78 -8.92 4.76
C ALA A 481 25.11 -10.27 5.04
N ALA A 482 24.29 -10.37 6.10
CA ALA A 482 23.48 -11.55 6.39
C ALA A 482 22.39 -11.78 5.34
N ALA A 483 21.72 -10.73 4.85
CA ALA A 483 20.75 -10.81 3.76
C ALA A 483 21.41 -11.27 2.44
N GLY A 484 22.65 -10.80 2.16
CA GLY A 484 23.45 -11.24 1.02
C GLY A 484 24.03 -12.66 1.17
N ALA A 485 24.41 -13.06 2.38
CA ALA A 485 24.94 -14.39 2.68
C ALA A 485 23.84 -15.46 2.77
N GLU A 486 22.64 -15.12 3.24
CA GLU A 486 21.48 -16.02 3.28
C GLU A 486 20.93 -16.29 1.86
N ALA A 487 21.09 -15.33 0.95
CA ALA A 487 20.87 -15.51 -0.50
C ALA A 487 21.93 -16.40 -1.18
N ARG A 488 23.16 -16.49 -0.63
CA ARG A 488 24.25 -17.34 -1.17
C ARG A 488 24.32 -18.74 -0.51
N SER A 489 23.88 -18.88 0.75
CA SER A 489 23.91 -20.15 1.50
C SER A 489 22.87 -21.17 1.01
N ARG A 490 21.73 -20.72 0.48
CA ARG A 490 20.67 -21.62 -0.01
C ARG A 490 20.96 -22.27 -1.38
N THR A 491 22.10 -21.97 -2.02
CA THR A 491 22.45 -22.52 -3.35
C THR A 491 23.65 -23.48 -3.31
N LEU A 492 24.28 -23.73 -2.15
CA LEU A 492 25.52 -24.53 -2.06
C LEU A 492 25.53 -25.67 -1.01
N LEU A 493 24.38 -26.02 -0.43
CA LEU A 493 24.25 -27.18 0.49
C LEU A 493 23.64 -28.43 -0.18
N GLY A 494 24.02 -28.68 -1.43
CA GLY A 494 23.96 -30.00 -2.05
C GLY A 494 25.39 -30.42 -2.36
N PHE A 495 25.82 -31.59 -1.85
CA PHE A 495 27.15 -32.22 -2.01
C PHE A 495 28.22 -31.93 -0.95
N VAL A 496 28.03 -32.41 0.29
CA VAL A 496 29.13 -32.92 1.12
C VAL A 496 28.68 -34.20 1.85
N PRO A 497 29.41 -35.33 1.77
CA PRO A 497 29.03 -36.58 2.44
C PRO A 497 29.09 -36.47 3.98
N ALA A 498 28.15 -37.15 4.66
CA ALA A 498 27.93 -37.14 6.11
C ALA A 498 29.11 -37.64 7.00
N ALA A 499 30.26 -38.00 6.41
CA ALA A 499 31.44 -38.43 7.16
C ALA A 499 32.28 -37.26 7.73
N LEU A 500 32.09 -36.02 7.24
CA LEU A 500 32.89 -34.86 7.63
C LEU A 500 32.28 -34.00 8.75
N LEU A 501 31.04 -34.25 9.17
CA LEU A 501 30.32 -33.42 10.16
C LEU A 501 30.33 -33.98 11.60
N ARG A 502 30.92 -35.15 11.84
CA ARG A 502 30.98 -35.77 13.18
C ARG A 502 31.86 -35.04 14.22
N PRO A 503 32.93 -34.30 13.87
CA PRO A 503 33.74 -33.63 14.89
C PRO A 503 33.09 -32.37 15.50
N PHE A 504 31.97 -31.90 14.94
CA PHE A 504 31.36 -30.61 15.30
C PHE A 504 29.98 -30.71 15.96
N GLY A 505 29.52 -31.92 16.33
CA GLY A 505 28.38 -32.10 17.26
C GLY A 505 26.98 -31.76 16.72
N PHE A 506 26.78 -31.70 15.39
CA PHE A 506 25.50 -31.31 14.77
C PHE A 506 24.58 -32.49 14.35
N VAL A 507 24.91 -33.72 14.73
CA VAL A 507 23.98 -34.87 14.63
C VAL A 507 24.04 -35.62 15.96
N PRO A 508 22.90 -35.93 16.61
CA PRO A 508 22.89 -36.80 17.79
C PRO A 508 23.15 -38.25 17.38
N ASP A 509 23.63 -39.08 18.31
CA ASP A 509 23.78 -40.53 18.09
C ASP A 509 22.50 -41.21 17.56
#